data_AF-A0A1H1Q480-F1
#
_entry.id   AF-A0A1H1Q480-F1
#
_cell.length_a   1.000
_cell.length_b   1.000
_cell.length_c   1.000
_cell.angle_alpha   90.00
_cell.angle_beta   90.00
_cell.angle_gamma   90.00
#
_symmetry.space_group_name_H-M   'P 1'
#
loop_
_entity.id
_entity.type
_entity.pdbx_description
1 polymer ?
#
loop_
_entity_poly.entity_id
_entity_poly.type
_entity_poly.pdbx_seq_one_letter_code
_entity_poly.pdbx_strand_id
1 'polypeptide(L)'
;MKKHLLSIVILITTISNAQLKPLKDADLLTKEVTKNTTFKVDKFEYKIEWTDKLSYSPNLGYLGGIKSLKIYLKGILINDFKSIEDEVGLQEFIIDFYDFNLDGTIDFRIRRECGGSCYYSYYLSNIKLNKFENPKEWDYIRVRALDFKNKLLADQLAGINEVADIFKVKGNRLIKQLEKK
;
A
#
# COMPACT_ATOMS: atom_id res chain seq x y z
N MET A 1 11.14 42.10 50.76
CA MET A 1 11.89 40.94 50.22
C MET A 1 11.01 40.20 49.22
N LYS A 2 11.24 40.40 47.92
CA LYS A 2 10.45 39.75 46.83
C LYS A 2 10.91 38.30 46.68
N LYS A 3 10.05 37.34 47.03
CA LYS A 3 10.26 35.92 46.70
C LYS A 3 9.79 35.70 45.27
N HIS A 4 10.72 35.58 44.33
CA HIS A 4 10.41 35.09 42.99
C HIS A 4 10.15 33.59 43.07
N LEU A 5 8.89 33.19 42.86
CA LEU A 5 8.51 31.79 42.73
C LEU A 5 8.89 31.35 41.32
N LEU A 6 9.94 30.55 41.20
CA LEU A 6 10.35 29.94 39.93
C LEU A 6 9.41 28.76 39.64
N SER A 7 8.35 28.97 38.87
CA SER A 7 7.50 27.86 38.39
C SER A 7 8.26 27.08 37.32
N ILE A 8 8.78 25.92 37.70
CA ILE A 8 9.33 24.92 36.78
C ILE A 8 8.15 24.33 35.99
N VAL A 9 8.05 24.68 34.71
CA VAL A 9 7.18 24.00 33.75
C VAL A 9 7.86 22.68 33.41
N ILE A 10 7.40 21.58 34.02
CA ILE A 10 7.78 20.24 33.63
C ILE A 10 7.05 19.94 32.32
N LEU A 11 7.73 20.12 31.19
CA LEU A 11 7.25 19.68 29.89
C LEU A 11 7.31 18.14 29.88
N ILE A 12 6.21 17.49 30.27
CA ILE A 12 6.10 16.04 30.13
C ILE A 12 5.99 15.76 28.64
N THR A 13 7.13 15.50 28.00
CA THR A 13 7.12 14.90 26.66
C THR A 13 6.53 13.51 26.83
N THR A 14 5.24 13.36 26.49
CA THR A 14 4.65 12.03 26.38
C THR A 14 5.43 11.28 25.31
N ILE A 15 6.31 10.38 25.73
CA ILE A 15 6.94 9.42 24.82
C ILE A 15 5.78 8.57 24.33
N SER A 16 5.28 8.87 23.13
CA SER A 16 4.27 8.04 22.51
C SER A 16 4.95 6.74 22.09
N ASN A 17 4.81 5.72 22.92
CA ASN A 17 5.20 4.37 22.55
C ASN A 17 4.52 4.02 21.23
N ALA A 18 5.30 3.49 20.29
CA ALA A 18 4.76 2.99 19.04
C ALA A 18 3.67 1.96 19.35
N GLN A 19 2.47 2.16 18.82
CA GLN A 19 1.36 1.24 19.00
C GLN A 19 0.92 0.76 17.63
N LEU A 20 1.69 -0.20 17.11
CA LEU A 20 1.34 -0.93 15.89
C LEU A 20 -0.01 -1.61 16.09
N LYS A 21 -1.00 -1.23 15.28
CA LYS A 21 -2.33 -1.85 15.25
C LYS A 21 -2.40 -2.81 14.08
N PRO A 22 -2.87 -4.06 14.26
CA PRO A 22 -3.04 -4.99 13.15
C PRO A 22 -3.94 -4.39 12.06
N LEU A 23 -3.50 -4.49 10.81
CA LEU A 23 -4.31 -4.27 9.63
C LEU A 23 -5.11 -5.54 9.37
N LYS A 24 -6.43 -5.44 9.35
CA LYS A 24 -7.33 -6.56 9.11
C LYS A 24 -7.92 -6.45 7.71
N ASP A 25 -8.32 -7.58 7.13
CA ASP A 25 -8.98 -7.59 5.82
C ASP A 25 -10.26 -6.73 5.81
N ALA A 26 -10.97 -6.67 6.95
CA ALA A 26 -12.15 -5.81 7.10
C ALA A 26 -11.86 -4.29 7.06
N ASP A 27 -10.59 -3.90 7.20
CA ASP A 27 -10.17 -2.49 7.08
C ASP A 27 -9.91 -2.10 5.62
N LEU A 28 -9.79 -3.08 4.71
CA LEU A 28 -9.52 -2.88 3.30
C LEU A 28 -10.83 -2.69 2.54
N LEU A 29 -10.85 -1.72 1.63
CA LEU A 29 -11.86 -1.70 0.57
C LEU A 29 -11.34 -2.55 -0.58
N THR A 30 -12.05 -3.61 -0.93
CA THR A 30 -11.64 -4.52 -2.01
C THR A 30 -12.53 -4.38 -3.25
N LYS A 31 -11.92 -4.42 -4.43
CA LYS A 31 -12.60 -4.50 -5.74
C LYS A 31 -12.06 -5.65 -6.56
N GLU A 32 -12.97 -6.49 -7.01
CA GLU A 32 -12.68 -7.54 -7.98
C GLU A 32 -12.87 -7.00 -9.40
N VAL A 33 -11.96 -7.39 -10.29
CA VAL A 33 -11.91 -6.92 -11.67
C VAL A 33 -11.61 -8.10 -12.59
N THR A 34 -12.58 -8.41 -13.46
CA THR A 34 -12.50 -9.50 -14.45
C THR A 34 -12.83 -9.02 -15.87
N LYS A 35 -13.10 -7.71 -16.04
CA LYS A 35 -13.52 -7.10 -17.30
C LYS A 35 -13.31 -5.58 -17.27
N ASN A 36 -13.54 -4.94 -18.42
CA ASN A 36 -13.59 -3.49 -18.52
C ASN A 36 -14.55 -2.90 -17.47
N THR A 37 -14.06 -1.98 -16.66
CA THR A 37 -14.85 -1.39 -15.59
C THR A 37 -14.41 0.03 -15.29
N THR A 38 -15.29 0.78 -14.65
CA THR A 38 -14.99 2.11 -14.13
C THR A 38 -15.65 2.25 -12.77
N PHE A 39 -14.89 2.73 -11.80
CA PHE A 39 -15.37 2.93 -10.43
C PHE A 39 -14.62 4.05 -9.73
N LYS A 40 -15.15 4.50 -8.61
CA LYS A 40 -14.54 5.54 -7.78
C LYS A 40 -14.17 4.98 -6.42
N VAL A 41 -13.02 5.42 -5.92
CA VAL A 41 -12.60 5.22 -4.53
C VAL A 41 -12.06 6.56 -4.04
N ASP A 42 -12.60 7.05 -2.93
CA ASP A 42 -12.33 8.40 -2.42
C ASP A 42 -12.51 9.45 -3.55
N LYS A 43 -11.50 10.29 -3.80
CA LYS A 43 -11.48 11.35 -4.81
C LYS A 43 -11.02 10.90 -6.20
N PHE A 44 -10.66 9.63 -6.35
CA PHE A 44 -10.09 9.09 -7.59
C PHE A 44 -11.13 8.26 -8.36
N GLU A 45 -11.05 8.39 -9.68
CA GLU A 45 -11.79 7.54 -10.61
C GLU A 45 -10.83 6.62 -11.34
N TYR A 46 -11.13 5.33 -11.32
CA TYR A 46 -10.32 4.27 -11.89
C TYR A 46 -11.06 3.73 -13.10
N LYS A 47 -10.39 3.73 -14.26
CA LYS A 47 -10.89 3.15 -15.49
C LYS A 47 -9.95 2.04 -15.93
N ILE A 48 -10.49 0.83 -15.97
CA ILE A 48 -9.75 -0.37 -16.32
C ILE A 48 -10.18 -0.85 -17.69
N GLU A 49 -9.18 -1.05 -18.54
CA GLU A 49 -9.29 -1.78 -19.80
C GLU A 49 -8.65 -3.17 -19.59
N TRP A 50 -9.48 -4.20 -19.62
CA TRP A 50 -9.14 -5.61 -19.49
C TRP A 50 -8.90 -6.25 -20.87
N THR A 51 -8.04 -7.26 -20.91
CA THR A 51 -7.90 -8.14 -22.07
C THR A 51 -7.65 -9.57 -21.59
N ASP A 52 -8.29 -10.55 -22.24
CA ASP A 52 -8.17 -11.97 -21.88
C ASP A 52 -6.84 -12.60 -22.39
N LYS A 53 -6.09 -11.85 -23.20
CA LYS A 53 -4.81 -12.28 -23.78
C LYS A 53 -3.79 -11.16 -23.65
N LEU A 54 -3.31 -10.92 -22.43
CA LEU A 54 -2.29 -9.92 -22.16
C LEU A 54 -0.88 -10.52 -22.27
N SER A 55 -0.66 -11.67 -21.63
CA SER A 55 0.64 -12.37 -21.62
C SER A 55 0.47 -13.85 -21.95
N TYR A 56 1.57 -14.51 -22.31
CA TYR A 56 1.59 -15.94 -22.64
C TYR A 56 2.46 -16.69 -21.65
N SER A 57 1.87 -17.70 -21.00
CA SER A 57 2.56 -18.67 -20.18
C SER A 57 2.68 -20.00 -20.94
N PRO A 58 3.87 -20.60 -21.05
CA PRO A 58 4.04 -21.92 -21.68
C PRO A 58 3.17 -23.01 -21.05
N ASN A 59 2.87 -22.89 -19.75
CA ASN A 59 2.15 -23.92 -18.99
C ASN A 59 0.65 -23.65 -18.91
N LEU A 60 0.21 -22.39 -18.99
CA LEU A 60 -1.19 -21.97 -18.78
C LEU A 60 -1.85 -21.40 -20.05
N GLY A 61 -1.10 -21.20 -21.12
CA GLY A 61 -1.58 -20.53 -22.33
C GLY A 61 -1.63 -19.01 -22.16
N TYR A 62 -2.56 -18.34 -22.85
CA TYR A 62 -2.74 -16.90 -22.70
C TYR A 62 -3.43 -16.57 -21.38
N LEU A 63 -2.84 -15.63 -20.64
CA LEU A 63 -3.37 -15.09 -19.41
C LEU A 63 -3.98 -13.71 -19.65
N GLY A 64 -5.05 -13.42 -18.94
CA GLY A 64 -5.70 -12.12 -18.94
C GLY A 64 -4.89 -11.07 -18.17
N GLY A 65 -5.40 -9.85 -18.16
CA GLY A 65 -4.87 -8.81 -17.30
C GLY A 65 -5.36 -7.42 -17.66
N ILE A 66 -4.85 -6.43 -16.93
CA ILE A 66 -5.20 -5.04 -17.14
C ILE A 66 -4.27 -4.45 -18.20
N LYS A 67 -4.79 -4.33 -19.42
CA LYS A 67 -4.11 -3.64 -20.53
C LYS A 67 -3.81 -2.19 -20.17
N SER A 68 -4.76 -1.50 -19.53
CA SER A 68 -4.61 -0.11 -19.11
C SER A 68 -5.42 0.17 -17.85
N LEU A 69 -4.76 0.67 -16.82
CA LEU A 69 -5.37 1.24 -15.62
C LEU A 69 -5.15 2.74 -15.64
N LYS A 70 -6.20 3.48 -15.99
CA LYS A 70 -6.20 4.95 -15.97
C LYS A 70 -6.79 5.43 -14.66
N ILE A 71 -6.12 6.40 -14.04
CA ILE A 71 -6.57 7.01 -12.79
C ILE A 71 -6.78 8.50 -13.03
N TYR A 72 -7.92 8.99 -12.61
CA TYR A 72 -8.31 10.39 -12.76
C TYR A 72 -8.53 11.04 -11.40
N LEU A 73 -8.09 12.28 -11.27
CA LEU A 73 -8.39 13.16 -10.13
C LEU A 73 -9.16 14.36 -10.65
N LYS A 74 -10.41 14.53 -10.21
CA LYS A 74 -11.29 15.62 -10.69
C LYS A 74 -11.39 15.70 -12.23
N GLY A 75 -11.47 14.54 -12.88
CA GLY A 75 -11.55 14.42 -14.34
C GLY A 75 -10.21 14.56 -15.09
N ILE A 76 -9.11 14.87 -14.39
CA ILE A 76 -7.77 14.97 -14.99
C ILE A 76 -7.09 13.61 -14.90
N LEU A 77 -6.61 13.08 -16.04
CA LEU A 77 -5.80 11.86 -16.08
C LEU A 77 -4.47 12.11 -15.36
N ILE A 78 -4.22 11.38 -14.29
CA ILE A 78 -2.99 11.49 -13.49
C ILE A 78 -2.04 10.29 -13.67
N ASN A 79 -2.58 9.12 -14.02
CA ASN A 79 -1.81 7.93 -14.33
C ASN A 79 -2.45 7.11 -15.43
N ASP A 80 -1.61 6.44 -16.20
CA ASP A 80 -2.00 5.37 -17.11
C ASP A 80 -0.97 4.23 -16.99
N PHE A 81 -1.26 3.27 -16.11
CA PHE A 81 -0.43 2.07 -15.96
C PHE A 81 -0.80 1.08 -17.06
N LYS A 82 0.20 0.63 -17.82
CA LYS A 82 0.02 -0.31 -18.93
C LYS A 82 0.48 -1.70 -18.55
N SER A 83 -0.18 -2.69 -19.14
CA SER A 83 0.24 -4.09 -19.10
C SER A 83 0.49 -4.60 -17.68
N ILE A 84 -0.51 -4.51 -16.81
CA ILE A 84 -0.47 -5.16 -15.50
C ILE A 84 -0.93 -6.61 -15.70
N GLU A 85 0.02 -7.53 -15.66
CA GLU A 85 -0.17 -8.95 -15.93
C GLU A 85 -0.75 -9.71 -14.74
N ASP A 86 -1.60 -10.69 -15.03
CA ASP A 86 -2.04 -11.68 -14.04
C ASP A 86 -0.91 -12.68 -13.77
N GLU A 87 0.07 -12.27 -12.97
CA GLU A 87 1.21 -13.11 -12.61
C GLU A 87 0.80 -14.38 -11.83
N VAL A 88 -0.40 -14.42 -11.24
CA VAL A 88 -0.93 -15.59 -10.51
C VAL A 88 -1.74 -16.53 -11.42
N GLY A 89 -2.33 -16.00 -12.50
CA GLY A 89 -3.12 -16.76 -13.46
C GLY A 89 -4.55 -17.07 -12.99
N LEU A 90 -5.16 -16.20 -12.17
CA LEU A 90 -6.52 -16.37 -11.65
C LEU A 90 -7.61 -15.86 -12.61
N GLN A 91 -7.24 -15.14 -13.67
CA GLN A 91 -8.11 -14.39 -14.58
C GLN A 91 -9.01 -13.36 -13.87
N GLU A 92 -8.60 -12.95 -12.68
CA GLU A 92 -9.23 -11.93 -11.85
C GLU A 92 -8.18 -11.10 -11.14
N PHE A 93 -8.47 -9.83 -10.97
CA PHE A 93 -7.66 -8.93 -10.16
C PHE A 93 -8.42 -8.53 -8.92
N ILE A 94 -7.85 -8.86 -7.76
CA ILE A 94 -8.28 -8.32 -6.47
C ILE A 94 -7.44 -7.08 -6.19
N ILE A 95 -8.10 -5.92 -6.17
CA ILE A 95 -7.50 -4.63 -5.87
C ILE A 95 -7.93 -4.21 -4.46
N ASP A 96 -6.98 -4.14 -3.54
CA ASP A 96 -7.21 -3.67 -2.18
C ASP A 96 -6.81 -2.20 -2.06
N PHE A 97 -7.69 -1.40 -1.46
CA PHE A 97 -7.51 0.03 -1.24
C PHE A 97 -7.37 0.33 0.24
N TYR A 98 -6.32 1.07 0.59
CA TYR A 98 -6.03 1.52 1.95
C TYR A 98 -4.99 2.66 1.93
N ASP A 99 -4.84 3.41 3.01
CA ASP A 99 -3.75 4.39 3.18
C ASP A 99 -2.47 3.65 3.65
N PHE A 100 -1.74 3.04 2.72
CA PHE A 100 -0.58 2.21 3.01
C PHE A 100 0.66 3.05 3.36
N ASN A 101 0.85 4.18 2.67
CA ASN A 101 1.95 5.10 2.93
C ASN A 101 1.67 6.02 4.16
N LEU A 102 0.50 5.85 4.78
CA LEU A 102 0.03 6.54 5.98
C LEU A 102 -0.12 8.04 5.77
N ASP A 103 -0.23 8.58 4.56
CA ASP A 103 -0.24 10.03 4.31
C ASP A 103 -1.62 10.69 4.38
N GLY A 104 -2.68 9.90 4.61
CA GLY A 104 -4.07 10.33 4.64
C GLY A 104 -4.78 10.22 3.29
N THR A 105 -4.14 9.61 2.29
CA THR A 105 -4.69 9.44 0.94
C THR A 105 -4.83 7.97 0.61
N ILE A 106 -5.85 7.64 -0.17
CA ILE A 106 -6.03 6.27 -0.60
C ILE A 106 -4.90 5.84 -1.56
N ASP A 107 -4.27 4.73 -1.21
CA ASP A 107 -3.38 3.96 -2.06
C ASP A 107 -4.09 2.66 -2.47
N PHE A 108 -3.46 1.89 -3.35
CA PHE A 108 -3.96 0.55 -3.64
C PHE A 108 -2.83 -0.44 -3.84
N ARG A 109 -3.15 -1.72 -3.70
CA ARG A 109 -2.24 -2.82 -4.02
C ARG A 109 -2.97 -3.85 -4.86
N ILE A 110 -2.19 -4.53 -5.68
CA ILE A 110 -2.64 -5.62 -6.54
C ILE A 110 -1.80 -6.84 -6.19
N ARG A 111 -2.46 -7.98 -6.06
CA ARG A 111 -1.78 -9.26 -5.85
C ARG A 111 -0.83 -9.54 -7.02
N ARG A 112 0.41 -9.87 -6.68
CA ARG A 112 1.48 -10.12 -7.65
C ARG A 112 1.77 -11.60 -7.79
N GLU A 113 2.24 -12.20 -6.71
CA GLU A 113 2.68 -13.59 -6.69
C GLU A 113 2.01 -14.26 -5.50
N CYS A 114 1.60 -15.52 -5.67
CA CYS A 114 1.08 -16.34 -4.58
C CYS A 114 1.71 -17.73 -4.63
N GLY A 115 2.33 -18.12 -3.51
CA GLY A 115 2.71 -19.50 -3.22
C GLY A 115 2.10 -19.91 -1.88
N GLY A 116 2.94 -20.18 -0.88
CA GLY A 116 2.48 -20.34 0.52
C GLY A 116 1.98 -19.02 1.15
N SER A 117 2.20 -17.90 0.49
CA SER A 117 1.71 -16.57 0.85
C SER A 117 1.67 -15.68 -0.39
N CYS A 118 0.85 -14.63 -0.35
CA CYS A 118 0.75 -13.68 -1.45
C CYS A 118 1.55 -12.41 -1.18
N TYR A 119 2.27 -11.95 -2.21
CA TYR A 119 2.93 -10.66 -2.29
C TYR A 119 2.12 -9.72 -3.17
N TYR A 120 2.39 -8.42 -3.06
CA TYR A 120 1.57 -7.39 -3.67
C TYR A 120 2.43 -6.30 -4.29
N SER A 121 2.03 -5.84 -5.47
CA SER A 121 2.52 -4.60 -6.06
C SER A 121 1.73 -3.43 -5.49
N TYR A 122 2.41 -2.47 -4.85
CA TYR A 122 1.78 -1.29 -4.24
C TYR A 122 1.82 -0.10 -5.17
N TYR A 123 0.73 0.64 -5.22
CA TYR A 123 0.54 1.86 -6.00
C TYR A 123 0.17 2.97 -5.04
N LEU A 124 1.16 3.78 -4.72
CA LEU A 124 1.10 4.77 -3.66
C LEU A 124 0.86 6.15 -4.27
N SER A 125 -0.15 6.84 -3.76
CA SER A 125 -0.47 8.18 -4.18
C SER A 125 0.66 9.15 -3.82
N ASN A 126 0.90 10.12 -4.68
CA ASN A 126 1.78 11.24 -4.44
C ASN A 126 1.04 12.50 -4.85
N ILE A 127 0.25 13.06 -3.92
CA ILE A 127 -0.60 14.23 -4.21
C ILE A 127 0.24 15.40 -4.71
N LYS A 128 1.45 15.60 -4.17
CA LYS A 128 2.30 16.72 -4.57
C LYS A 128 2.66 16.68 -6.05
N LEU A 129 2.80 15.47 -6.60
CA LEU A 129 3.12 15.25 -8.01
C LEU A 129 1.90 14.91 -8.86
N ASN A 130 0.68 14.88 -8.27
CA ASN A 130 -0.54 14.42 -8.92
C ASN A 130 -0.34 13.13 -9.71
N LYS A 131 0.21 12.11 -9.06
CA LYS A 131 0.39 10.78 -9.64
C LYS A 131 0.42 9.69 -8.57
N PHE A 132 0.20 8.46 -8.97
CA PHE A 132 0.54 7.25 -8.25
C PHE A 132 1.92 6.77 -8.68
N GLU A 133 2.66 6.21 -7.73
CA GLU A 133 3.98 5.60 -7.91
C GLU A 133 3.90 4.10 -7.58
N ASN A 134 4.62 3.25 -8.31
CA ASN A 134 4.78 1.83 -7.97
C ASN A 134 6.23 1.55 -7.55
N PRO A 135 6.63 1.93 -6.32
CA PRO A 135 7.99 1.75 -5.84
C PRO A 135 8.30 0.27 -5.57
N LYS A 136 9.30 -0.27 -6.26
CA LYS A 136 9.69 -1.70 -6.21
C LYS A 136 10.11 -2.20 -4.82
N GLU A 137 10.57 -1.31 -3.95
CA GLU A 137 10.89 -1.65 -2.56
C GLU A 137 9.67 -2.11 -1.74
N TRP A 138 8.44 -1.91 -2.24
CA TRP A 138 7.22 -2.38 -1.61
C TRP A 138 6.73 -3.75 -2.12
N ASP A 139 7.25 -4.26 -3.25
CA ASP A 139 6.66 -5.42 -3.95
C ASP A 139 6.67 -6.73 -3.12
N TYR A 140 7.46 -6.79 -2.05
CA TYR A 140 7.56 -7.94 -1.14
C TYR A 140 7.13 -7.63 0.30
N ILE A 141 6.52 -6.46 0.52
CA ILE A 141 6.04 -6.05 1.84
C ILE A 141 4.61 -6.54 2.04
N ARG A 142 4.38 -7.24 3.15
CA ARG A 142 3.06 -7.67 3.59
C ARG A 142 2.70 -6.89 4.85
N VAL A 143 2.07 -5.74 4.63
CA VAL A 143 1.66 -4.85 5.73
C VAL A 143 0.73 -5.60 6.69
N ARG A 144 1.23 -5.88 7.89
CA ARG A 144 0.50 -6.59 8.95
C ARG A 144 -0.06 -5.66 10.01
N ALA A 145 0.69 -4.63 10.36
CA ALA A 145 0.30 -3.68 11.38
C ALA A 145 0.86 -2.30 11.08
N LEU A 146 0.14 -1.27 11.51
CA LEU A 146 0.41 0.12 11.20
C LEU A 146 0.35 0.99 12.45
N ASP A 147 1.21 1.99 12.50
CA ASP A 147 1.15 3.09 13.45
C ASP A 147 1.14 4.40 12.67
N PHE A 148 -0.05 4.96 12.48
CA PHE A 148 -0.27 6.22 11.76
C PHE A 148 0.41 7.40 12.42
N LYS A 149 0.46 7.43 13.76
CA LYS A 149 1.04 8.55 14.52
C LYS A 149 2.55 8.60 14.30
N ASN A 150 3.19 7.45 14.37
CA ASN A 150 4.64 7.34 14.25
C ASN A 150 5.12 7.05 12.82
N LYS A 151 4.20 6.85 11.86
CA LYS A 151 4.47 6.46 10.47
C LYS A 151 5.30 5.18 10.40
N LEU A 152 4.87 4.16 11.12
CA LEU A 152 5.51 2.84 11.13
C LEU A 152 4.60 1.80 10.50
N LEU A 153 5.20 0.84 9.82
CA LEU A 153 4.54 -0.40 9.41
C LEU A 153 5.37 -1.59 9.89
N ALA A 154 4.69 -2.67 10.24
CA ALA A 154 5.31 -3.97 10.47
C ALA A 154 4.98 -4.88 9.30
N ASP A 155 6.03 -5.48 8.73
CA ASP A 155 5.93 -6.50 7.70
C ASP A 155 5.65 -7.88 8.32
N GLN A 156 4.86 -8.69 7.62
CA GLN A 156 4.70 -10.09 7.94
C GLN A 156 5.89 -10.86 7.34
N LEU A 157 6.90 -11.17 8.15
CA LEU A 157 7.89 -12.16 7.74
C LEU A 157 7.25 -13.56 7.66
N ALA A 158 7.79 -14.42 6.78
CA ALA A 158 7.20 -15.71 6.44
C ALA A 158 7.46 -16.81 7.49
N GLY A 159 8.31 -16.57 8.50
CA GLY A 159 8.65 -17.54 9.55
C GLY A 159 7.89 -17.35 10.87
N ILE A 160 7.53 -18.46 11.53
CA ILE A 160 6.91 -18.51 12.86
C ILE A 160 7.83 -17.91 13.96
N ASN A 161 9.14 -17.84 13.72
CA ASN A 161 10.15 -17.41 14.68
C ASN A 161 10.86 -16.09 14.32
N GLU A 162 10.41 -15.39 13.27
CA GLU A 162 11.06 -14.16 12.83
C GLU A 162 10.34 -12.94 13.41
N VAL A 163 11.11 -12.04 14.03
CA VAL A 163 10.59 -10.76 14.52
C VAL A 163 10.25 -9.92 13.30
N ALA A 164 8.99 -9.45 13.23
CA ALA A 164 8.50 -8.64 12.12
C ALA A 164 9.44 -7.45 11.85
N ASP A 165 9.86 -7.29 10.59
CA ASP A 165 10.61 -6.11 10.18
C ASP A 165 9.72 -4.87 10.33
N ILE A 166 10.21 -3.87 11.08
CA ILE A 166 9.53 -2.59 11.24
C ILE A 166 10.15 -1.59 10.27
N PHE A 167 9.33 -0.92 9.48
CA PHE A 167 9.77 0.15 8.59
C PHE A 167 9.18 1.48 9.03
N LYS A 168 9.98 2.53 8.94
CA LYS A 168 9.53 3.91 8.95
C LYS A 168 9.11 4.31 7.55
N VAL A 169 7.88 4.77 7.39
CA VAL A 169 7.37 5.32 6.14
C VAL A 169 7.77 6.78 6.03
N LYS A 170 8.40 7.15 4.91
CA LYS A 170 8.72 8.54 4.57
C LYS A 170 8.21 8.85 3.17
N GLY A 171 6.99 9.39 3.08
CA GLY A 171 6.27 9.46 1.80
C GLY A 171 6.10 8.05 1.23
N ASN A 172 6.43 7.87 -0.04
CA ASN A 172 6.31 6.57 -0.72
C ASN A 172 7.50 5.63 -0.51
N ARG A 173 8.39 5.93 0.46
CA ARG A 173 9.61 5.18 0.71
C ARG A 173 9.60 4.46 2.05
N LEU A 174 10.30 3.34 2.11
CA LEU A 174 10.49 2.52 3.31
C LEU A 174 11.90 2.61 3.83
N ILE A 175 12.03 2.83 5.14
CA ILE A 175 13.32 2.80 5.84
C ILE A 175 13.24 1.77 6.95
N LYS A 176 13.88 0.62 6.74
CA LYS A 176 13.97 -0.45 7.73
C LYS A 176 14.56 0.10 9.03
N GLN A 177 13.85 -0.11 10.14
CA GLN A 177 14.37 0.18 11.47
C GLN A 177 15.26 -0.97 11.87
N LEU A 178 16.53 -0.68 12.15
CA LEU A 178 17.43 -1.67 12.73
C LEU A 178 17.02 -1.86 14.19
N GLU A 179 16.71 -3.09 14.59
CA GLU A 179 16.61 -3.42 16.00
C GLU A 179 17.96 -3.14 16.65
N LYS A 180 17.97 -2.28 17.67
CA LYS A 180 19.08 -2.25 18.62
C LYS A 180 18.98 -3.56 19.40
N LYS A 181 19.84 -4.51 19.08
CA LYS A 181 20.11 -5.68 19.93
C LYS A 181 20.63 -5.24 21.29
#